data_AF-A0A6L9FIM1-F1
#
_entry.id   AF-A0A6L9FIM1-F1
#
_cell.length_a   1.000
_cell.length_b   1.000
_cell.length_c   1.000
_cell.angle_alpha   90.00
_cell.angle_beta   90.00
_cell.angle_gamma   90.00
#
_symmetry.space_group_name_H-M   'P 1'
#
loop_
_entity.id
_entity.type
_entity.pdbx_description
1 polymer ?
#
loop_
_entity_poly.entity_id
_entity_poly.type
_entity_poly.pdbx_seq_one_letter_code
_entity_poly.pdbx_strand_id
1 'polypeptide(L)'
;MRLIPLSKAAQVGKWAAAHIAKRINNFNPTAERPFVLGLPTGGTPLATYKALIELYQAGEVSFKHVVTFNMDEYVGIPADHPESYRSFMYNNFFNHVDIQEENINLLNGNAEDHEVECKRYEDKIKAYGRINLFMGGVGNDGHIAFNEPASSLSSRTRIKTLTEDTRIANSRFFDGDISQVPKYALTIGVGTLLDAEEIMILVTGHNKAQALEAAVEGCVNHLWTVSALQLHPKAVIVCDEPATQELKVKTVKYFTELEAENIKGF
;
A
#
# COMPACT_ATOMS: atom_id res chain seq x y z
N MET A 1 8.25 -14.73 5.05
CA MET A 1 7.16 -14.06 4.29
C MET A 1 6.25 -15.10 3.65
N ARG A 2 5.06 -14.71 3.21
CA ARG A 2 4.22 -15.49 2.28
C ARG A 2 4.21 -14.80 0.92
N LEU A 3 4.20 -15.56 -0.16
CA LEU A 3 3.95 -15.07 -1.51
C LEU A 3 2.76 -15.84 -2.08
N ILE A 4 1.75 -15.12 -2.56
CA ILE A 4 0.50 -15.66 -3.08
C ILE A 4 0.52 -15.53 -4.61
N PRO A 5 0.90 -16.59 -5.35
CA PRO A 5 0.99 -16.53 -6.80
C PRO A 5 -0.39 -16.78 -7.41
N LEU A 6 -1.01 -15.74 -7.98
CA LEU A 6 -2.27 -15.80 -8.71
C LEU A 6 -2.03 -15.58 -10.20
N SER A 7 -3.03 -15.84 -11.04
CA SER A 7 -2.86 -15.73 -12.49
C SER A 7 -3.11 -14.31 -13.02
N LYS A 8 -4.08 -13.58 -12.45
CA LYS A 8 -4.53 -12.27 -12.96
C LYS A 8 -4.62 -11.22 -11.87
N ALA A 9 -4.35 -9.96 -12.22
CA ALA A 9 -4.51 -8.80 -11.32
C ALA A 9 -5.90 -8.71 -10.64
N ALA A 10 -6.97 -9.12 -11.33
CA ALA A 10 -8.31 -9.16 -10.73
C ALA A 10 -8.42 -10.16 -9.57
N GLN A 11 -7.70 -11.29 -9.64
CA GLN A 11 -7.64 -12.28 -8.57
C GLN A 11 -6.84 -11.74 -7.39
N VAL A 12 -5.74 -11.03 -7.65
CA VAL A 12 -4.95 -10.30 -6.63
C VAL A 12 -5.85 -9.35 -5.84
N GLY A 13 -6.66 -8.55 -6.53
CA GLY A 13 -7.61 -7.63 -5.90
C GLY A 13 -8.64 -8.33 -5.00
N LYS A 14 -9.25 -9.42 -5.50
CA LYS A 14 -10.23 -10.21 -4.73
C LYS A 14 -9.60 -10.88 -3.52
N TRP A 15 -8.41 -11.46 -3.67
CA TRP A 15 -7.69 -12.12 -2.57
C TRP A 15 -7.33 -11.12 -1.48
N ALA A 16 -6.81 -9.95 -1.88
CA ALA A 16 -6.46 -8.87 -0.95
C ALA A 16 -7.69 -8.35 -0.20
N ALA A 17 -8.82 -8.14 -0.90
CA ALA A 17 -10.06 -7.69 -0.27
C ALA A 17 -10.60 -8.73 0.72
N ALA A 18 -10.62 -10.01 0.35
CA ALA A 18 -11.02 -11.09 1.24
C ALA A 18 -10.12 -11.20 2.48
N HIS A 19 -8.80 -11.01 2.31
CA HIS A 19 -7.86 -10.99 3.42
C HIS A 19 -8.12 -9.83 4.38
N ILE A 20 -8.32 -8.61 3.85
CA ILE A 20 -8.64 -7.42 4.65
C ILE A 20 -9.96 -7.63 5.42
N ALA A 21 -11.02 -8.06 4.75
CA ALA A 21 -12.32 -8.32 5.39
C ALA A 21 -12.20 -9.39 6.49
N LYS A 22 -11.47 -10.48 6.23
CA LYS A 22 -11.19 -11.51 7.22
C LYS A 22 -10.43 -10.96 8.43
N ARG A 23 -9.44 -10.09 8.22
CA ARG A 23 -8.68 -9.47 9.33
C ARG A 23 -9.55 -8.54 10.17
N ILE A 24 -10.37 -7.71 9.54
CA ILE A 24 -11.32 -6.83 10.22
C ILE A 24 -12.32 -7.66 11.04
N ASN A 25 -12.98 -8.63 10.41
CA ASN A 25 -14.03 -9.43 11.06
C ASN A 25 -13.49 -10.27 12.22
N ASN A 26 -12.33 -10.91 12.05
CA ASN A 26 -11.70 -11.67 13.12
C ASN A 26 -11.22 -10.77 14.27
N PHE A 27 -10.83 -9.53 13.96
CA PHE A 27 -10.47 -8.56 14.99
C PHE A 27 -11.71 -8.09 15.76
N ASN A 28 -12.88 -8.05 15.13
CA ASN A 28 -14.16 -7.60 15.70
C ASN A 28 -14.03 -6.20 16.36
N PRO A 29 -13.81 -5.14 15.55
CA PRO A 29 -13.50 -3.80 16.06
C PRO A 29 -14.70 -3.13 16.73
N THR A 30 -14.42 -2.32 17.74
CA THR A 30 -15.40 -1.45 18.43
C THR A 30 -14.90 0.00 18.42
N ALA A 31 -15.70 0.94 18.93
CA ALA A 31 -15.27 2.34 19.04
C ALA A 31 -14.02 2.50 19.93
N GLU A 32 -13.90 1.72 21.01
CA GLU A 32 -12.80 1.76 21.96
C GLU A 32 -11.57 0.97 21.48
N ARG A 33 -11.78 0.05 20.53
CA ARG A 33 -10.72 -0.79 19.96
C ARG A 33 -10.93 -0.92 18.44
N PRO A 34 -10.63 0.14 17.67
CA PRO A 34 -10.81 0.12 16.23
C PRO A 34 -9.76 -0.77 15.56
N PHE A 35 -10.05 -1.24 14.36
CA PHE A 35 -9.06 -1.88 13.48
C PHE A 35 -8.33 -0.80 12.69
N VAL A 36 -7.00 -0.76 12.77
CA VAL A 36 -6.18 0.26 12.11
C VAL A 36 -5.62 -0.29 10.80
N LEU A 37 -6.02 0.32 9.68
CA LEU A 37 -5.73 -0.12 8.32
C LEU A 37 -4.89 0.92 7.56
N GLY A 38 -3.69 0.52 7.12
CA GLY A 38 -2.85 1.32 6.23
C GLY A 38 -3.23 1.09 4.76
N LEU A 39 -3.35 2.16 3.97
CA LEU A 39 -3.86 2.14 2.59
C LEU A 39 -2.92 2.83 1.58
N PRO A 40 -2.75 2.26 0.37
CA PRO A 40 -2.01 2.90 -0.72
C PRO A 40 -2.93 3.57 -1.74
N THR A 41 -2.37 4.36 -2.64
CA THR A 41 -3.06 4.86 -3.85
C THR A 41 -2.48 4.18 -5.11
N GLY A 42 -2.77 4.75 -6.28
CA GLY A 42 -2.26 4.27 -7.56
C GLY A 42 -3.14 3.20 -8.21
N GLY A 43 -2.67 2.67 -9.35
CA GLY A 43 -3.48 1.76 -10.18
C GLY A 43 -3.66 0.36 -9.59
N THR A 44 -2.64 -0.16 -8.90
CA THR A 44 -2.64 -1.54 -8.36
C THR A 44 -3.79 -1.82 -7.38
N PRO A 45 -4.09 -0.99 -6.36
CA PRO A 45 -5.14 -1.29 -5.39
C PRO A 45 -6.58 -1.07 -5.88
N LEU A 46 -6.81 -0.53 -7.08
CA LEU A 46 -8.17 -0.24 -7.57
C LEU A 46 -9.09 -1.48 -7.59
N ALA A 47 -8.56 -2.63 -8.01
CA ALA A 47 -9.33 -3.88 -8.01
C ALA A 47 -9.67 -4.33 -6.56
N THR A 48 -8.77 -4.09 -5.62
CA THR A 48 -9.00 -4.37 -4.19
C THR A 48 -10.07 -3.46 -3.61
N TYR A 49 -10.02 -2.14 -3.89
CA TYR A 49 -11.04 -1.20 -3.41
C TYR A 49 -12.43 -1.54 -3.95
N LYS A 50 -12.53 -1.86 -5.24
CA LYS A 50 -13.78 -2.31 -5.84
C LYS A 50 -14.33 -3.56 -5.13
N ALA A 51 -13.49 -4.57 -4.90
CA ALA A 51 -13.91 -5.79 -4.22
C ALA A 51 -14.28 -5.54 -2.74
N LEU A 52 -13.60 -4.64 -2.03
CA LEU A 52 -13.98 -4.25 -0.66
C LEU A 52 -15.33 -3.55 -0.60
N ILE A 53 -15.62 -2.67 -1.56
CA ILE A 53 -16.92 -2.02 -1.68
C ILE A 53 -18.02 -3.05 -1.94
N GLU A 54 -17.77 -4.02 -2.83
CA GLU A 54 -18.70 -5.13 -3.09
C GLU A 54 -18.97 -5.96 -1.82
N LEU A 55 -17.93 -6.29 -1.04
CA LEU A 55 -18.06 -7.01 0.24
C LEU A 55 -18.84 -6.20 1.28
N TYR A 56 -18.62 -4.88 1.36
CA TYR A 56 -19.39 -4.00 2.23
C TYR A 56 -20.87 -3.95 1.82
N GLN A 57 -21.15 -3.76 0.54
CA GLN A 57 -22.51 -3.74 0.00
C GLN A 57 -23.26 -5.07 0.19
N ALA A 58 -22.53 -6.19 0.22
CA ALA A 58 -23.05 -7.51 0.54
C ALA A 58 -23.25 -7.74 2.06
N GLY A 59 -22.84 -6.80 2.91
CA GLY A 59 -22.93 -6.92 4.38
C GLY A 59 -21.88 -7.83 5.00
N GLU A 60 -20.79 -8.13 4.27
CA GLU A 60 -19.74 -9.06 4.72
C GLU A 60 -18.65 -8.39 5.54
N VAL A 61 -18.53 -7.05 5.49
CA VAL A 61 -17.58 -6.26 6.27
C VAL A 61 -18.16 -4.87 6.54
N SER A 62 -17.81 -4.25 7.67
CA SER A 62 -18.13 -2.86 8.00
C SER A 62 -16.85 -2.10 8.34
N PHE A 63 -16.80 -0.83 7.93
CA PHE A 63 -15.71 0.12 8.16
C PHE A 63 -16.02 1.14 9.24
N LYS A 64 -17.18 1.05 9.89
CA LYS A 64 -17.60 1.97 10.97
C LYS A 64 -16.55 2.12 12.08
N HIS A 65 -15.90 1.03 12.47
CA HIS A 65 -14.85 1.00 13.48
C HIS A 65 -13.47 0.68 12.91
N VAL A 66 -13.25 1.05 11.65
CA VAL A 66 -11.94 1.00 10.98
C VAL A 66 -11.36 2.42 10.95
N VAL A 67 -10.11 2.55 11.38
CA VAL A 67 -9.30 3.78 11.28
C VAL A 67 -8.29 3.60 10.16
N THR A 68 -8.21 4.56 9.24
CA THR A 68 -7.32 4.46 8.08
C THR A 68 -6.15 5.45 8.16
N PHE A 69 -5.01 5.02 7.61
CA PHE A 69 -3.84 5.85 7.37
C PHE A 69 -3.33 5.62 5.95
N ASN A 70 -3.25 6.67 5.13
CA ASN A 70 -2.61 6.57 3.82
C ASN A 70 -1.07 6.63 3.91
N MET A 71 -0.41 6.06 2.90
CA MET A 71 1.05 6.04 2.79
C MET A 71 1.67 7.42 2.55
N ASP A 72 1.04 8.23 1.70
CA ASP A 72 1.67 9.42 1.13
C ASP A 72 0.64 10.43 0.61
N GLU A 73 1.11 11.64 0.34
CA GLU A 73 0.40 12.70 -0.38
C GLU A 73 1.42 13.59 -1.12
N TYR A 74 1.05 14.11 -2.29
CA TYR A 74 1.90 15.05 -3.03
C TYR A 74 2.00 16.39 -2.31
N VAL A 75 3.20 16.99 -2.31
CA VAL A 75 3.40 18.33 -1.76
C VAL A 75 3.01 19.40 -2.79
N GLY A 76 2.25 20.40 -2.34
CA GLY A 76 1.88 21.57 -3.16
C GLY A 76 0.76 21.34 -4.18
N ILE A 77 0.16 20.15 -4.21
CA ILE A 77 -1.03 19.90 -5.03
C ILE A 77 -2.28 20.39 -4.29
N PRO A 78 -3.21 21.12 -4.92
CA PRO A 78 -4.48 21.46 -4.29
C PRO A 78 -5.21 20.20 -3.79
N ALA A 79 -5.76 20.25 -2.58
CA ALA A 79 -6.38 19.06 -1.96
C ALA A 79 -7.67 18.60 -2.67
N ASP A 80 -8.27 19.48 -3.49
CA ASP A 80 -9.43 19.22 -4.35
C ASP A 80 -9.01 18.85 -5.79
N HIS A 81 -7.71 18.87 -6.11
CA HIS A 81 -7.22 18.40 -7.41
C HIS A 81 -7.62 16.93 -7.61
N PRO A 82 -8.12 16.53 -8.80
CA PRO A 82 -8.62 15.17 -9.03
C PRO A 82 -7.56 14.09 -8.78
N GLU A 83 -6.30 14.41 -9.08
CA GLU A 83 -5.14 13.51 -8.90
C GLU A 83 -4.42 13.66 -7.55
N SER A 84 -4.96 14.46 -6.60
CA SER A 84 -4.47 14.39 -5.22
C SER A 84 -4.81 13.02 -4.62
N TYR A 85 -3.97 12.53 -3.71
CA TYR A 85 -4.23 11.23 -3.09
C TYR A 85 -5.44 11.27 -2.16
N ARG A 86 -5.75 12.45 -1.60
CA ARG A 86 -7.06 12.75 -1.01
C ARG A 86 -8.20 12.46 -1.99
N SER A 87 -8.26 13.15 -3.13
CA SER A 87 -9.33 12.94 -4.12
C SER A 87 -9.42 11.49 -4.59
N PHE A 88 -8.28 10.85 -4.84
CA PHE A 88 -8.22 9.42 -5.19
C PHE A 88 -8.94 8.56 -4.14
N MET A 89 -8.64 8.73 -2.86
CA MET A 89 -9.19 7.88 -1.80
C MET A 89 -10.69 8.10 -1.59
N TYR A 90 -11.16 9.35 -1.63
CA TYR A 90 -12.60 9.62 -1.53
C TYR A 90 -13.36 9.06 -2.73
N ASN A 91 -12.85 9.28 -3.95
CA ASN A 91 -13.52 8.87 -5.17
C ASN A 91 -13.54 7.35 -5.36
N ASN A 92 -12.50 6.64 -4.93
CA ASN A 92 -12.35 5.21 -5.19
C ASN A 92 -12.69 4.32 -3.99
N PHE A 93 -12.84 4.89 -2.78
CA PHE A 93 -13.11 4.08 -1.59
C PHE A 93 -14.01 4.76 -0.55
N PHE A 94 -13.60 5.86 0.07
CA PHE A 94 -14.25 6.37 1.28
C PHE A 94 -15.72 6.80 1.06
N ASN A 95 -16.07 7.32 -0.12
CA ASN A 95 -17.46 7.71 -0.42
C ASN A 95 -18.42 6.51 -0.61
N HIS A 96 -17.92 5.28 -0.61
CA HIS A 96 -18.68 4.08 -0.98
C HIS A 96 -18.85 3.07 0.16
N VAL A 97 -18.33 3.40 1.36
CA VAL A 97 -18.36 2.54 2.55
C VAL A 97 -18.80 3.33 3.79
N ASP A 98 -19.15 2.66 4.88
CA ASP A 98 -19.60 3.25 6.14
C ASP A 98 -18.46 3.75 7.05
N ILE A 99 -17.32 4.15 6.48
CA ILE A 99 -16.21 4.70 7.26
C ILE A 99 -16.60 6.07 7.85
N GLN A 100 -16.17 6.34 9.08
CA GLN A 100 -16.40 7.63 9.74
C GLN A 100 -15.31 8.64 9.36
N GLU A 101 -15.67 9.89 9.10
CA GLU A 101 -14.74 10.93 8.65
C GLU A 101 -13.61 11.16 9.67
N GLU A 102 -13.90 11.12 10.98
CA GLU A 102 -12.90 11.25 12.04
C GLU A 102 -11.88 10.11 12.09
N ASN A 103 -12.19 8.98 11.44
CA ASN A 103 -11.34 7.80 11.37
C ASN A 103 -10.41 7.82 10.13
N ILE A 104 -10.57 8.79 9.23
CA ILE A 104 -9.73 8.95 8.04
C ILE A 104 -8.52 9.82 8.39
N ASN A 105 -7.31 9.29 8.19
CA ASN A 105 -6.06 10.04 8.39
C ASN A 105 -5.29 10.08 7.07
N LEU A 106 -5.06 11.29 6.57
CA LEU A 106 -4.28 11.59 5.38
C LEU A 106 -3.17 12.58 5.76
N LEU A 107 -2.04 12.52 5.04
CA LEU A 107 -0.99 13.53 5.14
C LEU A 107 -1.45 14.83 4.47
N ASN A 108 -1.16 15.97 5.09
CA ASN A 108 -1.40 17.28 4.50
C ASN A 108 -0.19 17.77 3.71
N GLY A 109 -0.18 17.52 2.40
CA GLY A 109 0.87 17.98 1.48
C GLY A 109 1.01 19.51 1.35
N ASN A 110 0.05 20.28 1.87
CA ASN A 110 0.05 21.76 1.88
C ASN A 110 0.23 22.34 3.29
N ALA A 111 0.68 21.55 4.26
CA ALA A 111 1.00 22.05 5.59
C ALA A 111 2.11 23.12 5.53
N GLU A 112 2.01 24.17 6.35
CA GLU A 112 3.00 25.24 6.45
C GLU A 112 4.39 24.70 6.85
N ASP A 113 4.41 23.70 7.74
CA ASP A 113 5.61 22.99 8.18
C ASP A 113 5.43 21.49 7.98
N HIS A 114 6.18 20.96 7.01
CA HIS A 114 6.14 19.55 6.64
C HIS A 114 6.72 18.63 7.71
N GLU A 115 7.71 19.07 8.50
CA GLU A 115 8.27 18.26 9.58
C GLU A 115 7.27 18.10 10.72
N VAL A 116 6.58 19.19 11.07
CA VAL A 116 5.50 19.17 12.07
C VAL A 116 4.36 18.27 11.61
N GLU A 117 3.95 18.34 10.34
CA GLU A 117 2.92 17.47 9.79
C GLU A 117 3.32 15.99 9.82
N CYS A 118 4.55 15.68 9.40
CA CYS A 118 5.07 14.31 9.43
C CYS A 118 5.12 13.77 10.87
N LYS A 119 5.54 14.59 11.84
CA LYS A 119 5.54 14.24 13.26
C LYS A 119 4.12 14.02 13.79
N ARG A 120 3.18 14.91 13.46
CA ARG A 120 1.75 14.76 13.82
C ARG A 120 1.21 13.43 13.35
N TYR A 121 1.54 13.04 12.12
CA TYR A 121 1.08 11.78 11.53
C TYR A 121 1.62 10.56 12.27
N GLU A 122 2.92 10.56 12.60
CA GLU A 122 3.56 9.50 13.39
C GLU A 122 3.00 9.41 14.82
N ASP A 123 2.76 10.55 15.48
CA ASP A 123 2.17 10.60 16.81
C ASP A 123 0.72 10.09 16.78
N LYS A 124 -0.04 10.38 15.72
CA LYS A 124 -1.41 9.90 15.53
C LYS A 124 -1.45 8.38 15.33
N ILE A 125 -0.51 7.80 14.57
CA ILE A 125 -0.37 6.34 14.45
C ILE A 125 -0.11 5.71 15.81
N LYS A 126 0.86 6.26 16.57
CA LYS A 126 1.22 5.78 17.92
C LYS A 126 0.07 5.88 18.92
N ALA A 127 -0.80 6.88 18.79
CA ALA A 127 -1.97 7.02 19.66
C ALA A 127 -2.96 5.85 19.54
N TYR A 128 -2.99 5.16 18.39
CA TYR A 128 -3.74 3.90 18.21
C TYR A 128 -2.91 2.64 18.53
N GLY A 129 -1.69 2.81 19.03
CA GLY A 129 -0.74 1.74 19.28
C GLY A 129 0.03 1.35 18.02
N ARG A 130 -0.61 0.62 17.10
CA ARG A 130 0.02 0.14 15.86
C ARG A 130 -0.99 0.05 14.72
N ILE A 131 -0.50 0.04 13.49
CA ILE A 131 -1.30 -0.34 12.32
C ILE A 131 -1.47 -1.87 12.34
N ASN A 132 -2.70 -2.38 12.29
CA ASN A 132 -2.97 -3.82 12.33
C ASN A 132 -2.65 -4.49 11.00
N LEU A 133 -2.99 -3.84 9.88
CA LEU A 133 -2.65 -4.29 8.54
C LEU A 133 -2.29 -3.09 7.68
N PHE A 134 -1.12 -3.12 7.05
CA PHE A 134 -0.72 -2.11 6.07
C PHE A 134 -0.73 -2.73 4.67
N MET A 135 -1.66 -2.29 3.82
CA MET A 135 -1.67 -2.64 2.40
C MET A 135 -0.80 -1.65 1.61
N GLY A 136 0.02 -2.15 0.69
CA GLY A 136 0.88 -1.34 -0.18
C GLY A 136 0.94 -1.84 -1.61
N GLY A 137 1.48 -1.01 -2.50
CA GLY A 137 2.01 -1.43 -3.79
C GLY A 137 3.54 -1.43 -3.79
N VAL A 138 4.13 -1.75 -4.94
CA VAL A 138 5.57 -1.59 -5.18
C VAL A 138 5.81 -0.82 -6.48
N GLY A 139 6.79 0.09 -6.47
CA GLY A 139 7.29 0.80 -7.65
C GLY A 139 8.02 -0.10 -8.64
N ASN A 140 8.29 0.40 -9.84
CA ASN A 140 9.09 -0.33 -10.83
C ASN A 140 10.54 -0.54 -10.34
N ASP A 141 11.06 0.41 -9.56
CA ASP A 141 12.38 0.43 -8.92
C ASP A 141 12.39 -0.19 -7.51
N GLY A 142 11.28 -0.80 -7.08
CA GLY A 142 11.16 -1.43 -5.77
C GLY A 142 10.80 -0.50 -4.62
N HIS A 143 10.43 0.76 -4.85
CA HIS A 143 9.96 1.60 -3.76
C HIS A 143 8.66 1.08 -3.13
N ILE A 144 8.54 1.22 -1.81
CA ILE A 144 7.31 1.06 -1.03
C ILE A 144 6.89 2.42 -0.47
N ALA A 145 5.62 2.82 -0.66
CA ALA A 145 5.23 4.24 -0.58
C ALA A 145 6.16 5.09 -1.48
N PHE A 146 6.50 6.33 -1.15
CA PHE A 146 7.59 7.07 -1.81
C PHE A 146 8.95 6.90 -1.15
N ASN A 147 9.24 5.72 -0.58
CA ASN A 147 10.60 5.37 -0.13
C ASN A 147 11.47 4.96 -1.33
N GLU A 148 11.78 5.95 -2.15
CA GLU A 148 12.63 5.87 -3.34
C GLU A 148 14.00 5.22 -3.03
N PRO A 149 14.72 4.70 -4.04
CA PRO A 149 16.06 4.13 -3.89
C PRO A 149 17.01 4.99 -3.05
N ALA A 150 17.85 4.32 -2.27
CA ALA A 150 18.75 4.87 -1.25
C ALA A 150 18.05 5.46 0.00
N SER A 151 16.74 5.28 0.16
CA SER A 151 16.06 5.64 1.42
C SER A 151 16.50 4.76 2.59
N SER A 152 16.70 5.35 3.77
CA SER A 152 17.02 4.58 4.98
C SER A 152 15.95 3.51 5.25
N LEU A 153 16.40 2.28 5.52
CA LEU A 153 15.52 1.17 5.90
C LEU A 153 14.88 1.34 7.29
N SER A 154 15.35 2.31 8.08
CA SER A 154 14.76 2.71 9.37
C SER A 154 14.11 4.09 9.31
N SER A 155 13.85 4.62 8.11
CA SER A 155 13.25 5.95 7.93
C SER A 155 11.86 6.06 8.59
N ARG A 156 11.51 7.30 8.97
CA ARG A 156 10.17 7.69 9.44
C ARG A 156 9.44 8.54 8.39
N THR A 157 8.20 8.91 8.70
CA THR A 157 7.42 9.84 7.89
C THR A 157 8.19 11.13 7.64
N ARG A 158 8.32 11.54 6.38
CA ARG A 158 9.13 12.69 5.95
C ARG A 158 8.76 13.17 4.55
N ILE A 159 9.23 14.36 4.19
CA ILE A 159 9.25 14.79 2.80
C ILE A 159 10.29 14.00 1.99
N LYS A 160 9.93 13.66 0.76
CA LYS A 160 10.80 12.99 -0.20
C LYS A 160 10.72 13.64 -1.57
N THR A 161 11.88 13.87 -2.17
CA THR A 161 11.99 14.19 -3.60
C THR A 161 11.70 12.93 -4.41
N LEU A 162 10.78 13.04 -5.36
CA LEU A 162 10.43 11.94 -6.27
C LEU A 162 11.51 11.79 -7.35
N THR A 163 11.81 10.55 -7.72
CA THR A 163 12.72 10.26 -8.83
C THR A 163 12.10 10.66 -10.16
N GLU A 164 12.95 10.85 -11.18
CA GLU A 164 12.47 11.09 -12.54
C GLU A 164 11.62 9.92 -13.04
N ASP A 165 12.06 8.68 -12.80
CA ASP A 165 11.33 7.46 -13.16
C ASP A 165 9.93 7.39 -12.52
N THR A 166 9.81 7.73 -11.23
CA THR A 166 8.52 7.83 -10.55
C THR A 166 7.63 8.91 -11.18
N ARG A 167 8.19 10.06 -11.53
CA ARG A 167 7.43 11.15 -12.17
C ARG A 167 7.00 10.79 -13.60
N ILE A 168 7.85 10.12 -14.37
CA ILE A 168 7.51 9.58 -15.69
C ILE A 168 6.39 8.54 -15.57
N ALA A 169 6.49 7.62 -14.61
CA ALA A 169 5.46 6.60 -14.41
C ALA A 169 4.11 7.23 -14.03
N ASN A 170 4.13 8.26 -13.17
CA ASN A 170 2.92 8.93 -12.68
C ASN A 170 2.35 9.96 -13.66
N SER A 171 3.10 10.43 -14.66
CA SER A 171 2.59 11.41 -15.64
C SER A 171 1.38 10.90 -16.41
N ARG A 172 1.16 9.57 -16.49
CA ARG A 172 -0.06 8.96 -17.05
C ARG A 172 -1.36 9.44 -16.37
N PHE A 173 -1.28 9.94 -15.14
CA PHE A 173 -2.41 10.53 -14.40
C PHE A 173 -2.52 12.05 -14.62
N PHE A 174 -1.48 12.68 -15.16
CA PHE A 174 -1.37 14.12 -15.41
C PHE A 174 -1.27 14.38 -16.92
N ASP A 175 -2.19 13.82 -17.71
CA ASP A 175 -2.27 13.96 -19.17
C ASP A 175 -0.99 13.56 -19.96
N GLY A 176 -0.13 12.76 -19.35
CA GLY A 176 1.18 12.38 -19.90
C GLY A 176 2.26 13.45 -19.72
N ASP A 177 1.97 14.57 -19.07
CA ASP A 177 2.90 15.69 -18.89
C ASP A 177 3.63 15.61 -17.55
N ILE A 178 4.92 15.27 -17.61
CA ILE A 178 5.78 15.18 -16.43
C ILE A 178 5.87 16.51 -15.67
N SER A 179 5.73 17.66 -16.33
CA SER A 179 5.86 18.98 -15.71
C SER A 179 4.75 19.28 -14.70
N GLN A 180 3.59 18.64 -14.86
CA GLN A 180 2.46 18.72 -13.95
C GLN A 180 2.59 17.80 -12.74
N VAL A 181 3.48 16.80 -12.80
CA VAL A 181 3.70 15.87 -11.69
C VAL A 181 4.52 16.57 -10.58
N PRO A 182 3.99 16.63 -9.33
CA PRO A 182 4.70 17.22 -8.21
C PRO A 182 6.11 16.63 -8.02
N LYS A 183 7.05 17.46 -7.56
CA LYS A 183 8.45 17.06 -7.36
C LYS A 183 8.70 16.39 -6.01
N TYR A 184 7.81 16.64 -5.05
CA TYR A 184 7.94 16.17 -3.67
C TYR A 184 6.65 15.51 -3.21
N ALA A 185 6.78 14.59 -2.26
CA ALA A 185 5.67 14.00 -1.54
C ALA A 185 6.01 13.91 -0.05
N LEU A 186 4.99 13.98 0.80
CA LEU A 186 5.09 13.47 2.15
C LEU A 186 4.81 11.97 2.09
N THR A 187 5.61 11.16 2.78
CA THR A 187 5.49 9.70 2.77
C THR A 187 5.83 9.14 4.12
N ILE A 188 5.14 8.08 4.53
CA ILE A 188 5.59 7.23 5.64
C ILE A 188 6.98 6.67 5.34
N GLY A 189 7.74 6.37 6.39
CA GLY A 189 9.05 5.74 6.25
C GLY A 189 8.98 4.23 6.14
N VAL A 190 10.11 3.62 5.76
CA VAL A 190 10.27 2.15 5.77
C VAL A 190 10.10 1.61 7.19
N GLY A 191 10.66 2.30 8.19
CA GLY A 191 10.48 1.95 9.60
C GLY A 191 9.02 2.10 10.06
N THR A 192 8.32 3.13 9.59
CA THR A 192 6.89 3.32 9.87
C THR A 192 6.06 2.15 9.32
N LEU A 193 6.38 1.66 8.12
CA LEU A 193 5.73 0.50 7.53
C LEU A 193 6.04 -0.79 8.32
N LEU A 194 7.32 -0.99 8.71
CA LEU A 194 7.77 -2.15 9.47
C LEU A 194 7.24 -2.21 10.91
N ASP A 195 6.75 -1.10 11.45
CA ASP A 195 6.08 -1.06 12.76
C ASP A 195 4.64 -1.64 12.72
N ALA A 196 4.08 -1.88 11.53
CA ALA A 196 2.77 -2.50 11.38
C ALA A 196 2.77 -3.94 11.91
N GLU A 197 1.62 -4.46 12.29
CA GLU A 197 1.51 -5.86 12.73
C GLU A 197 1.61 -6.83 11.54
N GLU A 198 0.98 -6.49 10.43
CA GLU A 198 0.99 -7.26 9.19
C GLU A 198 1.14 -6.29 8.00
N ILE A 199 1.93 -6.69 7.00
CA ILE A 199 2.10 -5.93 5.76
C ILE A 199 1.67 -6.81 4.59
N MET A 200 0.88 -6.24 3.68
CA MET A 200 0.45 -6.89 2.44
C MET A 200 0.80 -6.02 1.23
N ILE A 201 1.70 -6.49 0.37
CA ILE A 201 2.08 -5.79 -0.86
C ILE A 201 1.45 -6.45 -2.08
N LEU A 202 0.81 -5.64 -2.93
CA LEU A 202 0.21 -6.05 -4.19
C LEU A 202 1.18 -5.81 -5.34
N VAL A 203 1.42 -6.83 -6.18
CA VAL A 203 2.41 -6.78 -7.26
C VAL A 203 1.81 -7.33 -8.55
N THR A 204 1.44 -6.46 -9.48
CA THR A 204 0.77 -6.85 -10.73
C THR A 204 1.48 -6.30 -11.95
N GLY A 205 1.65 -7.13 -12.97
CA GLY A 205 2.18 -6.76 -14.28
C GLY A 205 3.69 -6.93 -14.43
N HIS A 206 4.13 -7.11 -15.68
CA HIS A 206 5.53 -7.35 -16.06
C HIS A 206 6.49 -6.25 -15.58
N ASN A 207 6.04 -4.99 -15.56
CA ASN A 207 6.84 -3.85 -15.12
C ASN A 207 7.32 -3.95 -13.65
N LYS A 208 6.76 -4.88 -12.87
CA LYS A 208 7.11 -5.11 -11.46
C LYS A 208 7.95 -6.36 -11.25
N ALA A 209 8.32 -7.10 -12.30
CA ALA A 209 8.98 -8.39 -12.16
C ALA A 209 10.36 -8.29 -11.51
N GLN A 210 11.16 -7.29 -11.88
CA GLN A 210 12.46 -7.03 -11.24
C GLN A 210 12.32 -6.62 -9.77
N ALA A 211 11.33 -5.78 -9.45
CA ALA A 211 11.05 -5.43 -8.06
C ALA A 211 10.61 -6.64 -7.22
N LEU A 212 9.83 -7.57 -7.81
CA LEU A 212 9.44 -8.80 -7.15
C LEU A 212 10.63 -9.75 -6.93
N GLU A 213 11.51 -9.88 -7.92
CA GLU A 213 12.76 -10.64 -7.77
C GLU A 213 13.61 -10.06 -6.63
N ALA A 214 13.81 -8.74 -6.60
CA ALA A 214 14.57 -8.08 -5.54
C ALA A 214 13.94 -8.28 -4.15
N ALA A 215 12.61 -8.30 -4.06
CA ALA A 215 11.89 -8.52 -2.81
C ALA A 215 12.04 -9.96 -2.28
N VAL A 216 12.00 -10.96 -3.18
CA VAL A 216 11.87 -12.38 -2.83
C VAL A 216 13.20 -13.12 -2.84
N GLU A 217 14.02 -12.90 -3.87
CA GLU A 217 15.29 -13.60 -4.10
C GLU A 217 16.52 -12.71 -3.85
N GLY A 218 16.34 -11.39 -3.88
CA GLY A 218 17.39 -10.41 -3.61
C GLY A 218 17.80 -10.32 -2.13
N CYS A 219 18.92 -9.65 -1.87
CA CYS A 219 19.37 -9.33 -0.51
C CYS A 219 18.67 -8.07 0.02
N VAL A 220 18.53 -7.95 1.34
CA VAL A 220 18.12 -6.70 1.98
C VAL A 220 19.06 -5.56 1.60
N ASN A 221 18.52 -4.51 0.98
CA ASN A 221 19.27 -3.33 0.58
C ASN A 221 18.37 -2.09 0.46
N HIS A 222 18.96 -0.90 0.48
CA HIS A 222 18.22 0.36 0.42
C HIS A 222 17.88 0.86 -0.99
N LEU A 223 18.34 0.19 -2.05
CA LEU A 223 17.97 0.53 -3.43
C LEU A 223 16.60 -0.03 -3.77
N TRP A 224 16.34 -1.27 -3.35
CA TRP A 224 15.05 -1.95 -3.45
C TRP A 224 14.40 -1.96 -2.06
N THR A 225 13.74 -0.87 -1.67
CA THR A 225 13.22 -0.74 -0.29
C THR A 225 12.15 -1.78 0.05
N VAL A 226 11.48 -2.36 -0.94
CA VAL A 226 10.62 -3.56 -0.79
C VAL A 226 11.35 -4.77 -0.19
N SER A 227 12.68 -4.88 -0.34
CA SER A 227 13.48 -5.94 0.29
C SER A 227 13.45 -5.88 1.83
N ALA A 228 13.08 -4.73 2.41
CA ALA A 228 12.88 -4.59 3.85
C ALA A 228 11.80 -5.52 4.42
N LEU A 229 10.86 -6.00 3.59
CA LEU A 229 9.84 -6.97 4.00
C LEU A 229 10.44 -8.29 4.49
N GLN A 230 11.67 -8.63 4.09
CA GLN A 230 12.40 -9.79 4.59
C GLN A 230 12.68 -9.69 6.10
N LEU A 231 12.71 -8.47 6.66
CA LEU A 231 12.91 -8.21 8.08
C LEU A 231 11.60 -8.24 8.89
N HIS A 232 10.45 -8.26 8.22
CA HIS A 232 9.15 -8.14 8.87
C HIS A 232 8.60 -9.51 9.31
N PRO A 233 8.07 -9.65 10.55
CA PRO A 233 7.59 -10.94 11.06
C PRO A 233 6.34 -11.47 10.33
N LYS A 234 5.52 -10.60 9.75
CA LYS A 234 4.28 -10.97 9.04
C LYS A 234 4.12 -10.19 7.73
N ALA A 235 4.92 -10.52 6.73
CA ALA A 235 4.81 -9.95 5.38
C ALA A 235 4.14 -10.94 4.40
N VAL A 236 3.20 -10.42 3.61
CA VAL A 236 2.52 -11.11 2.51
C VAL A 236 2.74 -10.32 1.22
N ILE A 237 3.15 -11.00 0.15
CA ILE A 237 3.12 -10.45 -1.21
C ILE A 237 2.05 -11.19 -1.99
N VAL A 238 1.17 -10.47 -2.68
CA VAL A 238 0.12 -11.03 -3.53
C VAL A 238 0.41 -10.59 -4.96
N CYS A 239 0.68 -11.54 -5.85
CA CYS A 239 1.16 -11.22 -7.19
C CYS A 239 0.38 -11.93 -8.31
N ASP A 240 0.40 -11.34 -9.51
CA ASP A 240 -0.07 -12.00 -10.72
C ASP A 240 1.08 -12.68 -11.47
N GLU A 241 0.74 -13.51 -12.45
CA GLU A 241 1.71 -14.31 -13.22
C GLU A 241 2.70 -13.44 -14.03
N PRO A 242 2.29 -12.33 -14.68
CA PRO A 242 3.22 -11.41 -15.32
C PRO A 242 4.26 -10.80 -14.38
N ALA A 243 3.96 -10.60 -13.10
CA ALA A 243 4.94 -10.11 -12.14
C ALA A 243 6.01 -11.15 -11.76
N THR A 244 5.79 -12.44 -12.03
CA THR A 244 6.72 -13.52 -11.63
C THR A 244 7.80 -13.86 -12.66
N GLN A 245 7.88 -13.13 -13.78
CA GLN A 245 8.73 -13.52 -14.92
C GLN A 245 10.23 -13.52 -14.65
N GLU A 246 10.70 -12.75 -13.66
CA GLU A 246 12.11 -12.73 -13.23
C GLU A 246 12.40 -13.69 -12.06
N LEU A 247 11.37 -14.36 -11.50
CA LEU A 247 11.57 -15.34 -10.44
C LEU A 247 12.07 -16.68 -11.00
N LYS A 248 12.90 -17.38 -10.23
CA LYS A 248 13.30 -18.74 -10.58
C LYS A 248 12.08 -19.66 -10.55
N VAL A 249 12.01 -20.60 -11.48
CA VAL A 249 10.94 -21.62 -11.56
C VAL A 249 10.73 -22.33 -10.22
N LYS A 250 11.82 -22.68 -9.52
CA LYS A 250 11.75 -23.35 -8.21
C LYS A 250 11.12 -22.46 -7.11
N THR A 251 11.27 -21.14 -7.20
CA THR A 251 10.72 -20.18 -6.25
C THR A 251 9.20 -20.07 -6.42
N VAL A 252 8.75 -19.89 -7.66
CA VAL A 252 7.30 -19.88 -7.98
C VAL A 252 6.69 -21.22 -7.56
N LYS A 253 7.30 -22.34 -7.94
CA LYS A 253 6.84 -23.69 -7.56
C LYS A 253 6.70 -23.85 -6.05
N TYR A 254 7.69 -23.42 -5.27
CA TYR A 254 7.66 -23.51 -3.81
C TYR A 254 6.45 -22.80 -3.21
N PHE A 255 6.19 -21.55 -3.62
CA PHE A 255 5.07 -20.79 -3.08
C PHE A 255 3.71 -21.27 -3.61
N THR A 256 3.63 -21.73 -4.86
CA THR A 256 2.41 -22.34 -5.40
C THR A 256 2.02 -23.60 -4.63
N GLU A 257 2.99 -24.46 -4.28
CA GLU A 257 2.75 -25.65 -3.48
C GLU A 257 2.35 -25.29 -2.04
N LEU A 258 3.02 -24.29 -1.43
CA LEU A 258 2.74 -23.83 -0.07
C LEU A 258 1.34 -23.22 0.08
N GLU A 259 0.89 -22.47 -0.93
CA GLU A 259 -0.36 -21.71 -0.89
C GLU A 259 -1.50 -22.36 -1.68
N ALA A 260 -1.32 -23.62 -2.12
CA ALA A 260 -2.27 -24.32 -2.99
C ALA A 260 -3.73 -24.27 -2.50
N GLU A 261 -3.97 -24.45 -1.19
CA GLU A 261 -5.33 -24.33 -0.62
C GLU A 261 -5.82 -22.88 -0.49
N ASN A 262 -4.89 -21.92 -0.33
CA ASN A 262 -5.23 -20.51 -0.11
C ASN A 262 -5.46 -19.73 -1.40
N ILE A 263 -5.06 -20.29 -2.55
CA ILE A 263 -5.34 -19.75 -3.89
C ILE A 263 -6.50 -20.47 -4.58
N LYS A 264 -6.92 -21.64 -4.09
CA LYS A 264 -8.12 -22.33 -4.57
C LYS A 264 -9.35 -21.44 -4.35
N GLY A 265 -9.99 -21.06 -5.46
CA GLY A 265 -11.19 -20.22 -5.45
C GLY A 265 -10.96 -18.77 -5.91
N PHE A 266 -9.72 -18.40 -6.23
CA PHE A 266 -9.39 -17.11 -6.83
C PHE A 266 -9.04 -17.26 -8.31
#